data_AF-A0A3Q8CEG5-F1
#
_entry.id   AF-A0A3Q8CEG5-F1
#
_cell.length_a   1.000
_cell.length_b   1.000
_cell.length_c   1.000
_cell.angle_alpha   90.00
_cell.angle_beta   90.00
_cell.angle_gamma   90.00
#
_symmetry.space_group_name_H-M   'P 1'
#
loop_
_entity.id
_entity.type
_entity.pdbx_description
1 polymer ?
#
loop_
_entity_poly.entity_id
_entity_poly.type
_entity_poly.pdbx_seq_one_letter_code
_entity_poly.pdbx_strand_id
1 'polypeptide(L)'
;MTNLLPGYFRNRNYGNWQWDNCENNVGKAAGGLKSNIIDMLKFSNKLFMEPVFQERPESFSLMGMVREKEGLWLKVGQTGTQLSIMVIDINNSASAVVLINCLSKHCISLANELLQEAIKE
;
A
#
# COMPACT_ATOMS: atom_id res chain seq x y z
N MET A 1 13.24 -8.13 -17.23
CA MET A 1 11.77 -8.09 -17.39
C MET A 1 11.15 -7.87 -16.02
N THR A 2 10.40 -6.78 -15.84
CA THR A 2 9.66 -6.51 -14.60
C THR A 2 8.43 -7.42 -14.58
N ASN A 3 8.41 -8.41 -13.68
CA ASN A 3 7.29 -9.35 -13.50
C ASN A 3 6.10 -8.64 -12.85
N LEU A 4 5.46 -7.72 -13.58
CA LEU A 4 4.19 -7.14 -13.17
C LEU A 4 3.06 -8.10 -13.53
N LEU A 5 2.14 -8.30 -12.60
CA LEU A 5 0.91 -9.03 -12.86
C LEU A 5 -0.01 -8.21 -13.78
N PRO A 6 -0.67 -8.84 -14.77
CA PRO A 6 -1.63 -8.16 -15.63
C PRO A 6 -2.79 -7.59 -14.81
N GLY A 7 -3.26 -6.44 -15.22
CA GLY A 7 -4.38 -5.73 -14.63
C GLY A 7 -5.73 -6.23 -15.09
N TYR A 8 -6.72 -6.31 -14.19
CA TYR A 8 -8.07 -6.75 -14.51
C TYR A 8 -9.14 -5.74 -14.07
N PHE A 9 -10.17 -5.55 -14.89
CA PHE A 9 -11.36 -4.77 -14.53
C PHE A 9 -12.55 -5.26 -15.35
N ARG A 10 -13.72 -5.46 -14.70
CA ARG A 10 -14.96 -5.92 -15.35
C ARG A 10 -14.75 -7.13 -16.28
N ASN A 11 -14.04 -8.15 -15.79
CA ASN A 11 -13.70 -9.38 -16.52
C ASN A 11 -12.88 -9.18 -17.80
N ARG A 12 -12.20 -8.03 -17.94
CA ARG A 12 -11.27 -7.75 -19.04
C ARG A 12 -9.85 -7.64 -18.51
N ASN A 13 -8.92 -8.20 -19.28
CA ASN A 13 -7.48 -8.04 -19.07
C ASN A 13 -7.02 -6.73 -19.71
N TYR A 14 -6.54 -5.79 -18.90
CA TYR A 14 -6.00 -4.49 -19.31
C TYR A 14 -4.47 -4.52 -19.46
N GLY A 15 -3.86 -5.70 -19.37
CA GLY A 15 -2.43 -5.91 -19.52
C GLY A 15 -1.62 -5.33 -18.37
N ASN A 16 -0.31 -5.28 -18.54
CA ASN A 16 0.57 -4.62 -17.60
C ASN A 16 0.47 -3.12 -17.84
N TRP A 17 -0.22 -2.39 -16.95
CA TRP A 17 -0.28 -0.93 -17.03
C TRP A 17 1.13 -0.36 -16.85
N GLN A 18 1.71 0.21 -17.90
CA GLN A 18 3.06 0.78 -17.87
C GLN A 18 2.99 2.30 -17.64
N TRP A 19 3.62 2.74 -16.54
CA TRP A 19 3.72 4.15 -16.14
C TRP A 19 4.77 4.96 -16.90
N ASP A 20 5.31 4.40 -17.98
CA ASP A 20 6.38 5.03 -18.73
C ASP A 20 5.90 6.34 -19.42
N ASN A 21 4.61 6.66 -19.31
CA ASN A 21 3.95 7.85 -19.85
C ASN A 21 3.72 8.99 -18.83
N CYS A 22 4.10 8.89 -17.55
CA CYS A 22 3.97 10.01 -16.62
C CYS A 22 5.29 10.78 -16.49
N GLU A 23 5.51 11.69 -17.44
CA GLU A 23 6.75 12.49 -17.51
C GLU A 23 6.84 13.58 -16.44
N ASN A 24 5.71 13.95 -15.81
CA ASN A 24 5.70 15.02 -14.82
C ASN A 24 6.09 14.52 -13.41
N ASN A 25 6.79 15.39 -12.67
CA ASN A 25 7.28 15.06 -11.33
C ASN A 25 6.15 14.90 -10.30
N VAL A 26 4.99 15.53 -10.55
CA VAL A 26 3.82 15.48 -9.65
C VAL A 26 3.19 14.09 -9.64
N GLY A 27 2.96 13.49 -10.81
CA GLY A 27 2.39 12.15 -10.93
C GLY A 27 3.32 11.08 -10.37
N LYS A 28 4.64 11.25 -10.57
CA LYS A 28 5.65 10.39 -9.94
C LYS A 28 5.56 10.43 -8.42
N ALA A 29 5.42 11.62 -7.83
CA ALA A 29 5.31 11.80 -6.37
C ALA A 29 3.95 11.36 -5.79
N ALA A 30 2.86 11.53 -6.54
CA ALA A 30 1.50 11.27 -6.05
C ALA A 30 1.10 9.78 -6.07
N GLY A 31 1.75 8.95 -6.89
CA GLY A 31 1.41 7.53 -7.01
C GLY A 31 2.19 6.73 -8.05
N GLY A 32 3.15 7.33 -8.75
CA GLY A 32 3.92 6.67 -9.81
C GLY A 32 5.05 5.75 -9.35
N LEU A 33 5.21 5.52 -8.04
CA LEU A 33 6.25 4.64 -7.52
C LEU A 33 5.92 3.16 -7.82
N LYS A 34 6.82 2.51 -8.56
CA LYS A 34 6.77 1.06 -8.81
C LYS A 34 7.55 0.34 -7.71
N SER A 35 6.92 -0.61 -7.03
CA SER A 35 7.54 -1.40 -5.96
C SER A 35 6.99 -2.83 -5.96
N ASN A 36 7.57 -3.69 -5.13
CA ASN A 36 7.09 -5.05 -4.87
C ASN A 36 6.84 -5.25 -3.37
N ILE A 37 6.26 -6.38 -3.00
CA ILE A 37 5.88 -6.65 -1.60
C ILE A 37 7.08 -6.64 -0.65
N ILE A 38 8.24 -7.14 -1.08
CA ILE A 38 9.46 -7.20 -0.26
C ILE A 38 9.96 -5.79 0.05
N ASP A 39 10.00 -4.92 -0.96
CA ASP A 39 10.48 -3.54 -0.77
C ASP A 39 9.50 -2.70 0.06
N MET A 40 8.20 -2.96 -0.06
CA MET A 40 7.18 -2.32 0.79
C MET A 40 7.30 -2.77 2.27
N LEU A 41 7.59 -4.05 2.52
CA LEU A 41 7.84 -4.55 3.88
C LEU A 41 9.18 -4.05 4.46
N LYS A 42 10.21 -3.89 3.63
CA LYS A 42 11.45 -3.23 4.07
C LYS A 42 11.21 -1.77 4.44
N PHE A 43 10.37 -1.08 3.67
CA PHE A 43 9.98 0.29 3.95
C PHE A 43 9.20 0.40 5.28
N SER A 44 8.21 -0.47 5.53
CA SER A 44 7.51 -0.46 6.83
C SER A 44 8.44 -0.76 7.99
N ASN A 45 9.37 -1.69 7.83
CA ASN A 45 10.37 -1.96 8.87
C ASN A 45 11.25 -0.75 9.17
N LYS A 46 11.63 0.04 8.15
CA LYS A 46 12.35 1.30 8.37
C LYS A 46 11.53 2.29 9.19
N LEU A 47 10.23 2.40 8.95
CA LEU A 47 9.36 3.28 9.72
C LEU A 47 9.31 2.93 11.21
N PHE A 48 9.36 1.64 11.57
CA PHE A 48 9.43 1.24 12.97
C PHE A 48 10.74 1.64 13.66
N MET A 49 11.84 1.69 12.92
CA MET A 49 13.16 2.03 13.45
C MET A 49 13.38 3.53 13.61
N GLU A 50 12.53 4.35 13.00
CA GLU A 50 12.64 5.81 13.03
C GLU A 50 11.95 6.38 14.30
N PRO A 51 12.70 7.03 15.21
CA PRO A 51 12.17 7.48 16.50
C PRO A 51 10.96 8.41 16.38
N VAL A 52 10.91 9.23 15.32
CA VAL A 52 9.82 10.18 15.08
C VAL A 52 8.45 9.50 15.03
N PHE A 53 8.36 8.28 14.49
CA PHE A 53 7.08 7.57 14.39
C PHE A 53 6.69 6.86 15.68
N GLN A 54 7.65 6.59 16.57
CA GLN A 54 7.42 6.03 17.89
C GLN A 54 6.99 7.13 18.88
N GLU A 55 7.67 8.27 18.85
CA GLU A 55 7.38 9.40 19.75
C GLU A 55 6.17 10.21 19.30
N ARG A 56 5.94 10.29 17.99
CA ARG A 56 4.86 11.07 17.38
C ARG A 56 4.16 10.26 16.29
N PRO A 57 3.33 9.26 16.66
CA PRO A 57 2.56 8.46 15.70
C PRO A 57 1.75 9.30 14.71
N GLU A 58 1.27 10.48 15.12
CA GLU A 58 0.51 11.38 14.24
C GLU A 58 1.30 11.83 13.00
N SER A 59 2.64 11.69 12.99
CA SER A 59 3.51 12.00 11.84
C SER A 59 3.20 11.12 10.62
N PHE A 60 2.57 9.95 10.80
CA PHE A 60 2.09 9.11 9.69
C PHE A 60 1.06 9.85 8.81
N SER A 61 0.28 10.77 9.38
CA SER A 61 -0.66 11.60 8.61
C SER A 61 0.05 12.51 7.60
N LEU A 62 1.25 13.01 7.93
CA LEU A 62 2.08 13.84 7.04
C LEU A 62 2.63 13.04 5.85
N MET A 63 2.70 11.72 5.97
CA MET A 63 3.04 10.80 4.88
C MET A 63 1.81 10.36 4.07
N GLY A 64 0.64 10.94 4.37
CA GLY A 64 -0.63 10.64 3.72
C GLY A 64 -1.23 9.29 4.13
N MET A 65 -0.82 8.73 5.28
CA MET A 65 -1.51 7.58 5.89
C MET A 65 -2.71 8.07 6.70
N VAL A 66 -3.72 7.21 6.82
CA VAL A 66 -4.95 7.46 7.57
C VAL A 66 -4.93 6.57 8.81
N ARG A 67 -5.30 7.12 9.95
CA ARG A 67 -5.45 6.36 11.19
C ARG A 67 -6.79 5.62 11.17
N GLU A 68 -6.75 4.31 11.37
CA GLU A 68 -7.97 3.49 11.43
C GLU A 68 -8.41 3.25 12.87
N LYS A 69 -7.46 2.99 13.77
CA LYS A 69 -7.65 2.94 15.21
C LYS A 69 -6.36 3.34 15.92
N GLU A 70 -6.36 3.37 17.24
CA GLU A 70 -5.14 3.64 18.00
C GLU A 70 -4.01 2.66 17.65
N GLY A 71 -2.84 3.21 17.32
CA GLY A 71 -1.66 2.46 16.88
C GLY A 71 -1.70 1.93 15.44
N LEU A 72 -2.87 1.94 14.78
CA LEU A 72 -3.05 1.33 13.46
C LEU A 72 -3.21 2.38 12.34
N TRP A 73 -2.28 2.36 11.40
CA TRP A 73 -2.20 3.30 10.28
C TRP A 73 -2.30 2.58 8.95
N LEU A 74 -3.06 3.17 8.02
CA LEU A 74 -3.37 2.60 6.72
C LEU A 74 -2.94 3.54 5.59
N LYS A 75 -2.38 2.97 4.52
CA LYS A 75 -2.22 3.66 3.24
C LYS A 75 -2.83 2.83 2.12
N VAL A 76 -3.77 3.44 1.40
CA VAL A 76 -4.31 2.90 0.15
C VAL A 76 -3.71 3.67 -1.02
N GLY A 77 -3.17 2.94 -1.98
CA GLY A 77 -2.70 3.46 -3.26
C GLY A 77 -3.46 2.77 -4.39
N GLN A 78 -4.00 3.54 -5.32
CA GLN A 78 -4.63 2.98 -6.52
C GLN A 78 -4.02 3.62 -7.75
N THR A 79 -3.74 2.80 -8.74
CA THR A 79 -3.12 3.24 -9.98
C THR A 79 -3.52 2.31 -11.13
N GLY A 80 -4.33 2.83 -12.04
CA GLY A 80 -4.97 2.00 -13.06
C GLY A 80 -5.74 0.87 -12.37
N THR A 81 -5.48 -0.38 -12.79
CA THR A 81 -6.08 -1.56 -12.19
C THR A 81 -5.36 -2.12 -10.96
N GLN A 82 -4.25 -1.49 -10.56
CA GLN A 82 -3.41 -1.93 -9.45
C GLN A 82 -3.84 -1.19 -8.18
N LEU A 83 -4.07 -1.95 -7.12
CA LEU A 83 -4.42 -1.46 -5.80
C LEU A 83 -3.38 -1.99 -4.81
N SER A 84 -2.81 -1.10 -4.02
CA SER A 84 -1.91 -1.42 -2.91
C SER A 84 -2.52 -0.94 -1.61
N ILE A 85 -2.44 -1.78 -0.59
CA ILE A 85 -2.93 -1.47 0.75
C ILE A 85 -1.82 -1.88 1.72
N MET A 86 -1.36 -0.92 2.52
CA MET A 86 -0.37 -1.13 3.57
C MET A 86 -1.00 -0.77 4.91
N VAL A 87 -0.82 -1.65 5.90
CA VAL A 87 -1.18 -1.40 7.29
C VAL A 87 0.07 -1.48 8.15
N ILE A 88 0.18 -0.57 9.11
CA ILE A 88 1.24 -0.49 10.12
C ILE A 88 0.55 -0.45 11.49
N ASP A 89 0.84 -1.44 12.31
CA ASP A 89 0.49 -1.50 13.74
C ASP A 89 1.74 -1.18 14.57
N ILE A 90 1.81 0.04 15.08
CA ILE A 90 2.94 0.52 15.86
C ILE A 90 3.00 -0.19 17.22
N ASN A 91 1.85 -0.48 17.82
CA ASN A 91 1.77 -1.06 19.16
C ASN A 91 2.35 -2.47 19.17
N ASN A 92 2.16 -3.21 18.08
CA ASN A 92 2.63 -4.58 17.92
C ASN A 92 3.90 -4.70 17.06
N SER A 93 4.48 -3.58 16.61
CA SER A 93 5.59 -3.56 15.64
C SER A 93 5.34 -4.45 14.41
N ALA A 94 4.10 -4.48 13.93
CA ALA A 94 3.63 -5.38 12.89
C ALA A 94 3.18 -4.60 11.65
N SER A 95 3.47 -5.11 10.46
CA SER A 95 3.00 -4.49 9.22
C SER A 95 2.57 -5.54 8.22
N ALA A 96 1.55 -5.22 7.44
CA ALA A 96 1.05 -6.10 6.41
C ALA A 96 0.78 -5.32 5.12
N VAL A 97 1.00 -5.97 3.98
CA VAL A 97 0.88 -5.36 2.65
C VAL A 97 0.08 -6.30 1.75
N VAL A 98 -0.92 -5.76 1.07
CA VAL A 98 -1.72 -6.46 0.08
C VAL A 98 -1.59 -5.72 -1.26
N LEU A 99 -1.25 -6.48 -2.31
CA LEU A 99 -1.20 -5.99 -3.69
C LEU A 99 -2.26 -6.73 -4.50
N ILE A 100 -3.15 -5.98 -5.15
CA ILE A 100 -4.27 -6.50 -5.93
C ILE A 100 -4.17 -5.93 -7.34
N ASN A 101 -4.19 -6.80 -8.34
CA ASN A 101 -4.13 -6.44 -9.75
C ASN A 101 -5.52 -6.38 -10.42
N CYS A 102 -6.57 -6.23 -9.63
CA CYS A 102 -7.96 -6.21 -10.08
C CYS A 102 -8.74 -5.10 -9.40
N LEU A 103 -9.56 -4.37 -10.15
CA LEU A 103 -10.53 -3.43 -9.60
C LEU A 103 -11.89 -4.08 -9.46
N SER A 104 -12.29 -4.30 -8.21
CA SER A 104 -13.63 -4.70 -7.82
C SER A 104 -14.05 -3.91 -6.59
N LYS A 105 -15.36 -3.66 -6.43
CA LYS A 105 -15.93 -3.00 -5.24
C LYS A 105 -15.61 -3.75 -3.94
N HIS A 106 -15.23 -5.02 -4.04
CA HIS A 106 -14.93 -5.88 -2.90
C HIS A 106 -13.43 -5.90 -2.52
N CYS A 107 -12.53 -5.35 -3.36
CA CYS A 107 -11.09 -5.48 -3.16
C CYS A 107 -10.60 -4.85 -1.84
N ILE A 108 -11.14 -3.68 -1.47
CA ILE A 108 -10.76 -3.01 -0.22
C ILE A 108 -11.26 -3.79 0.99
N SER A 109 -12.52 -4.27 0.96
CA SER A 109 -13.08 -5.09 2.05
C SER A 109 -12.27 -6.37 2.25
N LEU A 110 -12.00 -7.10 1.17
CA LEU A 110 -11.24 -8.34 1.23
C LEU A 110 -9.81 -8.09 1.72
N ALA A 111 -9.15 -7.03 1.25
CA ALA A 111 -7.82 -6.67 1.75
C ALA A 111 -7.86 -6.34 3.24
N ASN A 112 -8.84 -5.58 3.70
CA ASN A 112 -9.00 -5.26 5.11
C ASN A 112 -9.20 -6.52 5.96
N GLU A 113 -10.02 -7.47 5.51
CA GLU A 113 -10.21 -8.76 6.20
C GLU A 113 -8.89 -9.54 6.31
N LEU A 114 -8.14 -9.67 5.21
CA LEU A 114 -6.83 -10.33 5.20
C LEU A 114 -5.82 -9.64 6.12
N LEU A 115 -5.79 -8.31 6.11
CA LEU A 115 -4.88 -7.51 6.92
C LEU A 115 -5.23 -7.60 8.42
N GLN A 116 -6.51 -7.67 8.76
CA GLN A 116 -6.95 -7.84 10.15
C GLN A 116 -6.55 -9.21 10.70
N GLU A 117 -6.63 -10.27 9.91
CA GLU A 117 -6.16 -11.60 10.32
C GLU A 117 -4.63 -11.64 10.44
N ALA A 118 -3.90 -11.08 9.48
CA ALA A 118 -2.43 -11.07 9.48
C ALA A 118 -1.81 -10.30 10.66
N ILE A 119 -2.54 -9.40 11.31
CA ILE A 119 -2.06 -8.61 12.46
C ILE A 119 -2.49 -9.25 13.80
N LYS A 120 -3.38 -10.26 13.79
CA LYS A 120 -3.76 -11.02 14.99
C LYS A 120 -2.82 -12.16 15.32
N GLU A 121 -2.13 -12.71 14.31
CA GLU A 121 -1.11 -13.78 14.45
C GLU A 121 0.20 -13.26 15.05
#